data_AF-A0A841JYY3-F1
#
_entry.id   AF-A0A841JYY3-F1
#
_cell.length_a   1.000
_cell.length_b   1.000
_cell.length_c   1.000
_cell.angle_alpha   90.00
_cell.angle_beta   90.00
_cell.angle_gamma   90.00
#
_symmetry.space_group_name_H-M   'P 1'
#
loop_
_entity.id
_entity.type
_entity.pdbx_description
1 polymer ?
#
loop_
_entity_poly.entity_id
_entity_poly.type
_entity_poly.pdbx_seq_one_letter_code
_entity_poly.pdbx_strand_id
1 'polypeptide(L)'
;MLFPWNQATLLSLTGLLLLLDVAVSVNVLRLFAIAMPGIVLVVWAAGRLRLPARAMFLAASVAVIVFGAYQTIEKHAVNSSRGELAGGQFAATREVYGKLQLLAQRTQPGEFFLQAGWPGGYLPLKVQNPLYLPTLSRWDPGFNKDMKPVIRQLDARQVRYVLWTHHLDERCDFTACRDDLSPVRSYLTASFRPVQAFPDGDVLWQRVEGREPADGRPMM
;
A
#
# COMPACT_ATOMS: atom_id res chain seq x y z
N MET A 1 40.27 27.79 -21.68
CA MET A 1 40.60 27.09 -20.42
C MET A 1 39.31 26.83 -19.69
N LEU A 2 38.73 25.64 -19.87
CA LEU A 2 37.48 25.26 -19.21
C LEU A 2 37.75 24.99 -17.73
N PHE A 3 36.95 25.64 -16.88
CA PHE A 3 37.00 25.58 -15.43
C PHE A 3 37.10 24.11 -14.93
N PRO A 4 38.15 23.73 -14.19
CA PRO A 4 38.24 22.41 -13.57
C PRO A 4 37.33 22.40 -12.33
N TRP A 5 36.02 22.48 -12.55
CA TRP A 5 35.08 22.08 -11.52
C TRP A 5 35.37 20.62 -11.24
N ASN A 6 35.95 20.36 -10.07
CA ASN A 6 36.22 19.01 -9.61
C ASN A 6 34.93 18.22 -9.80
N GLN A 7 34.94 17.22 -10.68
CA GLN A 7 33.76 16.39 -10.95
C GLN A 7 33.13 15.86 -9.64
N ALA A 8 33.98 15.70 -8.62
CA ALA A 8 33.60 15.41 -7.25
C ALA A 8 32.66 16.44 -6.59
N THR A 9 32.89 17.76 -6.75
CA THR A 9 32.01 18.78 -6.16
C THR A 9 30.64 18.82 -6.84
N LEU A 10 30.59 18.66 -8.18
CA LEU A 10 29.32 18.53 -8.89
C LEU A 10 28.57 17.27 -8.42
N LEU A 11 29.26 16.14 -8.32
CA LEU A 11 28.66 14.88 -7.90
C LEU A 11 28.16 14.94 -6.44
N SER A 12 28.92 15.57 -5.53
CA SER A 12 28.50 15.77 -4.14
C SER A 12 27.32 16.73 -4.02
N LEU A 13 27.30 17.80 -4.84
CA LEU A 13 26.20 18.76 -4.85
C LEU A 13 24.92 18.10 -5.39
N THR A 14 25.02 17.33 -6.47
CA THR A 14 23.91 16.54 -7.01
C THR A 14 23.39 15.54 -5.98
N GLY A 15 24.27 14.82 -5.29
CA GLY A 15 23.88 13.91 -4.21
C GLY A 15 23.18 14.62 -3.05
N LEU A 16 23.65 15.80 -2.67
CA LEU A 16 23.05 16.60 -1.58
C LEU A 16 21.68 17.16 -1.96
N LEU A 17 21.51 17.62 -3.20
CA LEU A 17 20.22 18.07 -3.74
C LEU A 17 19.21 16.92 -3.83
N LEU A 18 19.64 15.74 -4.27
CA LEU A 18 18.80 14.53 -4.28
C LEU A 18 18.41 14.11 -2.85
N LEU A 19 19.34 14.21 -1.89
CA LEU A 19 19.05 13.92 -0.47
C LEU A 19 18.02 14.92 0.10
N LEU A 20 18.13 16.20 -0.25
CA LEU A 20 17.20 17.24 0.19
C LEU A 20 15.78 16.99 -0.34
N ASP A 21 15.66 16.56 -1.60
CA ASP A 21 14.37 16.21 -2.22
C ASP A 21 13.71 15.01 -1.52
N VAL A 22 14.50 14.01 -1.10
CA VAL A 22 14.00 12.88 -0.31
C VAL A 22 13.61 13.28 1.10
N ALA A 23 14.36 14.19 1.73
CA ALA A 23 14.08 14.63 3.10
C ALA A 23 12.70 15.27 3.25
N VAL A 24 12.19 15.89 2.18
CA VAL A 24 10.85 16.49 2.14
C VAL A 24 9.74 15.44 1.95
N SER A 25 10.06 14.28 1.36
CA SER A 25 9.09 13.23 1.01
C SER A 25 9.77 11.85 0.99
N VAL A 26 9.88 11.22 2.17
CA VAL A 26 10.44 9.86 2.29
C VAL A 26 9.45 8.85 1.73
N ASN A 27 9.57 8.56 0.42
CA ASN A 27 8.90 7.45 -0.23
C ASN A 27 9.94 6.39 -0.56
N VAL A 28 9.70 5.13 -0.17
CA VAL A 28 10.62 3.99 -0.38
C VAL A 28 11.04 3.86 -1.84
N LEU A 29 10.13 4.09 -2.79
CA LEU A 29 10.43 4.08 -4.23
C LEU A 29 11.42 5.18 -4.63
N ARG A 30 11.29 6.38 -4.05
CA ARG A 30 12.22 7.49 -4.29
C ARG A 30 13.58 7.22 -3.66
N LEU A 31 13.60 6.59 -2.49
CA LEU A 31 14.82 6.18 -1.80
C LEU A 31 15.64 5.21 -2.66
N PHE A 32 15.00 4.23 -3.30
CA PHE A 32 15.66 3.31 -4.23
C PHE A 32 16.25 4.02 -5.46
N ALA A 33 15.53 4.97 -6.04
CA ALA A 33 16.00 5.71 -7.22
C ALA A 33 17.27 6.53 -6.92
N ILE A 34 17.39 7.05 -5.70
CA ILE A 34 18.49 7.94 -5.27
C ILE A 34 19.65 7.15 -4.64
N ALA A 35 19.40 5.92 -4.20
CA ALA A 35 20.45 5.03 -3.68
C ALA A 35 21.54 4.74 -4.73
N MET A 36 21.20 4.64 -6.02
CA MET A 36 22.15 4.28 -7.09
C MET A 36 23.33 5.27 -7.22
N PRO A 37 23.13 6.59 -7.39
CA PRO A 37 24.22 7.57 -7.38
C PRO A 37 25.03 7.57 -6.07
N GLY A 38 24.34 7.40 -4.93
CA GLY A 38 24.98 7.30 -3.62
C GLY A 38 25.95 6.12 -3.52
N ILE A 39 25.55 4.95 -4.03
CA ILE A 39 26.40 3.75 -4.07
C ILE A 39 27.63 4.00 -4.95
N VAL A 40 27.48 4.64 -6.12
CA VAL A 40 28.62 4.95 -7.01
C VAL A 40 29.62 5.88 -6.31
N LEU A 41 29.12 6.93 -5.65
CA LEU A 41 29.95 7.86 -4.87
C LEU A 41 30.71 7.15 -3.75
N VAL A 42 30.02 6.27 -3.05
CA VAL A 42 30.58 5.48 -1.94
C VAL A 42 31.67 4.52 -2.44
N VAL A 43 31.44 3.81 -3.55
CA VAL A 43 32.45 2.94 -4.19
C VAL A 43 33.65 3.74 -4.70
N TRP A 44 33.41 4.90 -5.30
CA TRP A 44 34.47 5.80 -5.76
C TRP A 44 35.33 6.34 -4.61
N ALA A 45 34.69 6.76 -3.51
CA ALA A 45 35.39 7.22 -2.30
C ALA A 45 36.20 6.08 -1.64
N ALA A 46 35.65 4.87 -1.60
CA ALA A 46 36.32 3.67 -1.11
C ALA A 46 37.63 3.36 -1.86
N GLY A 47 37.70 3.67 -3.16
CA GLY A 47 38.91 3.52 -3.97
C GLY A 47 40.05 4.47 -3.61
N ARG A 48 39.77 5.59 -2.92
CA ARG A 48 40.77 6.61 -2.52
C ARG A 48 41.23 6.50 -1.06
N LEU A 49 40.61 5.61 -0.28
CA LEU A 49 40.91 5.41 1.13
C LEU A 49 42.18 4.57 1.31
N ARG A 50 42.97 4.90 2.34
CA ARG A 50 44.16 4.11 2.73
C ARG A 50 43.73 2.67 3.09
N LEU A 51 44.61 1.69 2.84
CA LEU A 51 44.38 0.25 3.07
C LEU A 51 43.57 -0.12 4.35
N PRO A 52 43.88 0.40 5.56
CA PRO A 52 43.11 0.04 6.76
C PRO A 52 41.67 0.58 6.72
N ALA A 53 41.46 1.79 6.22
CA ALA A 53 40.13 2.38 6.09
C ALA A 53 39.32 1.71 4.98
N ARG A 54 39.99 1.22 3.92
CA ARG A 54 39.35 0.43 2.86
C ARG A 54 38.85 -0.93 3.38
N ALA A 55 39.62 -1.60 4.23
CA ALA A 55 39.21 -2.86 4.86
C ALA A 55 37.99 -2.65 5.77
N MET A 56 37.99 -1.60 6.60
CA MET A 56 36.85 -1.26 7.46
C MET A 56 35.59 -0.93 6.65
N PHE A 57 35.73 -0.19 5.55
CA PHE A 57 34.64 0.15 4.66
C PHE A 57 34.03 -1.09 3.97
N LEU A 58 34.89 -2.01 3.49
CA LEU A 58 34.44 -3.29 2.91
C LEU A 58 33.72 -4.14 3.97
N ALA A 59 34.26 -4.23 5.18
CA ALA A 59 33.64 -4.97 6.27
C ALA A 59 32.24 -4.40 6.63
N ALA A 60 32.11 -3.08 6.71
CA ALA A 60 30.82 -2.42 6.95
C ALA A 60 29.81 -2.68 5.82
N SER A 61 30.25 -2.62 4.56
CA SER A 61 29.40 -2.89 3.40
C SER A 61 28.90 -4.34 3.40
N VAL A 62 29.80 -5.29 3.65
CA VAL A 62 29.44 -6.71 3.78
C VAL A 62 28.46 -6.92 4.94
N ALA A 63 28.69 -6.29 6.09
CA ALA A 63 27.79 -6.38 7.23
C ALA A 63 26.38 -5.86 6.89
N VAL A 64 26.26 -4.73 6.18
CA VAL A 64 24.97 -4.18 5.72
C VAL A 64 24.28 -5.14 4.75
N ILE A 65 25.02 -5.72 3.80
CA ILE A 65 24.46 -6.69 2.84
C ILE A 65 23.98 -7.94 3.57
N VAL A 66 24.78 -8.51 4.48
CA VAL A 66 24.42 -9.68 5.27
C VAL A 66 23.20 -9.40 6.14
N PHE A 67 23.15 -8.24 6.78
CA PHE A 67 22.00 -7.84 7.61
C PHE A 67 20.74 -7.64 6.77
N GLY A 68 20.86 -7.02 5.59
CA GLY A 68 19.76 -6.87 4.64
C GLY A 68 19.27 -8.21 4.10
N ALA A 69 20.18 -9.11 3.76
CA ALA A 69 19.86 -10.46 3.31
C ALA A 69 19.19 -11.28 4.42
N TYR A 70 19.71 -11.22 5.64
CA TYR A 70 19.12 -11.89 6.80
C TYR A 70 17.68 -11.40 7.05
N GLN A 71 17.45 -10.09 7.09
CA GLN A 71 16.10 -9.53 7.22
C GLN A 71 15.16 -9.96 6.09
N THR A 72 15.67 -9.99 4.86
CA THR A 72 14.89 -10.40 3.68
C THR A 72 14.53 -11.89 3.76
N ILE A 73 15.49 -12.74 4.10
CA ILE A 73 15.29 -14.19 4.22
C ILE A 73 14.34 -14.50 5.38
N GLU A 74 14.51 -13.91 6.55
CA GLU A 74 13.58 -14.07 7.67
C GLU A 74 12.15 -13.69 7.28
N LYS A 75 11.98 -12.55 6.60
CA LYS A 75 10.64 -12.09 6.17
C LYS A 75 10.03 -12.92 5.06
N HIS A 76 10.82 -13.39 4.09
CA HIS A 76 10.30 -14.05 2.89
C HIS A 76 10.33 -15.58 2.96
N ALA A 77 11.34 -16.20 3.58
CA ALA A 77 11.51 -17.65 3.60
C ALA A 77 10.55 -18.35 4.56
N VAL A 78 10.21 -17.70 5.69
CA VAL A 78 9.47 -18.37 6.77
C VAL A 78 7.95 -18.34 6.55
N ASN A 79 7.42 -17.36 5.80
CA ASN A 79 5.98 -17.12 5.78
C ASN A 79 5.30 -17.17 4.41
N SER A 80 6.01 -17.43 3.30
CA SER A 80 5.38 -17.48 1.99
C SER A 80 4.59 -18.78 1.77
N SER A 81 3.27 -18.66 1.69
CA SER A 81 2.36 -19.70 1.24
C SER A 81 2.05 -19.44 -0.23
N ARG A 82 2.17 -20.49 -1.06
CA ARG A 82 1.77 -20.46 -2.47
C ARG A 82 0.41 -21.11 -2.62
N GLY A 83 -0.42 -20.58 -3.50
CA GLY A 83 -1.66 -21.24 -3.90
C GLY A 83 -2.23 -20.66 -5.18
N GLU A 84 -3.36 -21.22 -5.59
CA GLU A 84 -4.04 -20.89 -6.83
C GLU A 84 -5.40 -20.27 -6.52
N LEU A 85 -5.66 -19.12 -7.12
CA LEU A 85 -6.93 -18.39 -7.04
C LEU A 85 -7.44 -18.13 -8.46
N ALA A 86 -8.63 -17.55 -8.60
CA ALA A 86 -9.23 -17.30 -9.92
C ALA A 86 -8.37 -16.41 -10.84
N GLY A 87 -7.52 -15.56 -10.26
CA GLY A 87 -6.54 -14.73 -10.97
C GLY A 87 -5.25 -15.46 -11.37
N GLY A 88 -5.05 -16.71 -10.94
CA GLY A 88 -3.87 -17.52 -11.22
C GLY A 88 -3.08 -17.90 -9.96
N GLN A 89 -1.81 -18.25 -10.15
CA GLN A 89 -0.90 -18.61 -9.06
C GLN A 89 -0.45 -17.35 -8.31
N PHE A 90 -0.49 -17.41 -6.99
CA PHE A 90 -0.11 -16.31 -6.11
C PHE A 90 0.73 -16.81 -4.94
N ALA A 91 1.68 -15.98 -4.51
CA ALA A 91 2.50 -16.21 -3.33
C ALA A 91 2.26 -15.08 -2.33
N ALA A 92 1.82 -15.42 -1.13
CA ALA A 92 1.47 -14.47 -0.08
C ALA A 92 1.99 -14.95 1.27
N THR A 93 2.02 -14.07 2.26
CA THR A 93 2.16 -14.53 3.65
C THR A 93 0.97 -15.43 4.03
N ARG A 94 1.15 -16.39 4.94
CA ARG A 94 0.08 -17.31 5.38
C ARG A 94 -1.22 -16.62 5.77
N GLU A 95 -1.12 -15.49 6.46
CA GLU A 95 -2.28 -14.66 6.88
C GLU A 95 -3.05 -14.10 5.68
N VAL A 96 -2.35 -13.43 4.76
CA VAL A 96 -2.92 -12.91 3.51
C VAL A 96 -3.50 -14.04 2.66
N TYR A 97 -2.82 -15.19 2.58
CA TYR A 97 -3.32 -16.34 1.83
C TYR A 97 -4.64 -16.87 2.40
N GLY A 98 -4.72 -17.07 3.72
CA GLY A 98 -5.96 -17.52 4.37
C GLY A 98 -7.11 -16.53 4.19
N LYS A 99 -6.82 -15.23 4.28
CA LYS A 99 -7.77 -14.16 3.99
C LYS A 99 -8.28 -14.20 2.55
N LEU A 100 -7.37 -14.28 1.57
CA LEU A 100 -7.74 -14.39 0.16
C LEU A 100 -8.53 -15.65 -0.15
N GLN A 101 -8.17 -16.79 0.44
CA GLN A 101 -8.90 -18.04 0.25
C GLN A 101 -10.34 -17.95 0.79
N LEU A 102 -10.52 -17.32 1.94
CA LEU A 102 -11.85 -17.10 2.53
C LEU A 102 -12.68 -16.10 1.71
N LEU A 103 -12.05 -15.04 1.16
CA LEU A 103 -12.71 -14.12 0.24
C LEU A 103 -13.10 -14.82 -1.07
N ALA A 104 -12.24 -15.67 -1.63
CA ALA A 104 -12.52 -16.44 -2.84
C ALA A 104 -13.72 -17.36 -2.72
N GLN A 105 -14.04 -17.83 -1.51
CA GLN A 105 -15.26 -18.63 -1.25
C GLN A 105 -16.53 -17.78 -1.24
N ARG A 106 -16.42 -16.45 -1.08
CA ARG A 106 -17.55 -15.53 -0.92
C ARG A 106 -17.74 -14.61 -2.12
N THR A 107 -16.73 -14.45 -2.97
CA THR A 107 -16.77 -13.61 -4.17
C THR A 107 -16.64 -14.42 -5.44
N GLN A 108 -17.25 -13.96 -6.52
CA GLN A 108 -17.11 -14.57 -7.84
C GLN A 108 -16.22 -13.74 -8.77
N PRO A 109 -15.49 -14.36 -9.71
CA PRO A 109 -14.75 -13.62 -10.74
C PRO A 109 -15.66 -12.66 -11.51
N GLY A 110 -15.22 -11.41 -11.67
CA GLY A 110 -15.97 -10.34 -12.32
C GLY A 110 -16.95 -9.58 -11.41
N GLU A 111 -17.22 -10.06 -10.20
CA GLU A 111 -18.09 -9.39 -9.23
C GLU A 111 -17.46 -8.07 -8.72
N PHE A 112 -18.31 -7.12 -8.33
CA PHE A 112 -17.88 -5.91 -7.64
C PHE A 112 -17.63 -6.19 -6.15
N PHE A 113 -16.40 -5.95 -5.72
CA PHE A 113 -15.95 -6.10 -4.34
C PHE A 113 -15.23 -4.81 -3.94
N LEU A 114 -15.49 -4.23 -2.79
CA LEU A 114 -14.71 -3.07 -2.34
C LEU A 114 -13.66 -3.52 -1.34
N GLN A 115 -12.39 -3.25 -1.62
CA GLN A 115 -11.32 -3.25 -0.63
C GLN A 115 -10.92 -1.81 -0.31
N ALA A 116 -11.32 -1.32 0.86
CA ALA A 116 -11.25 0.11 1.16
C ALA A 116 -9.81 0.62 1.40
N GLY A 117 -8.96 -0.17 2.07
CA GLY A 117 -7.61 0.28 2.46
C GLY A 117 -6.55 0.14 1.36
N TRP A 118 -6.39 -1.06 0.79
CA TRP A 118 -5.31 -1.37 -0.15
C TRP A 118 -5.77 -2.34 -1.25
N PRO A 119 -5.47 -2.13 -2.54
CA PRO A 119 -6.07 -2.89 -3.65
C PRO A 119 -5.40 -4.26 -3.88
N GLY A 120 -5.25 -5.08 -2.84
CA GLY A 120 -4.54 -6.37 -2.91
C GLY A 120 -5.36 -7.56 -3.41
N GLY A 121 -6.69 -7.50 -3.30
CA GLY A 121 -7.60 -8.63 -3.59
C GLY A 121 -8.13 -8.67 -5.02
N TYR A 122 -8.08 -7.56 -5.77
CA TYR A 122 -8.69 -7.47 -7.11
C TYR A 122 -8.09 -8.46 -8.10
N LEU A 123 -6.76 -8.44 -8.22
CA LEU A 123 -6.05 -9.31 -9.17
C LEU A 123 -6.16 -10.79 -8.79
N PRO A 124 -5.85 -11.21 -7.53
CA PRO A 124 -5.89 -12.64 -7.19
C PRO A 124 -7.30 -13.24 -7.23
N LEU A 125 -8.33 -12.48 -6.88
CA LEU A 125 -9.73 -12.95 -6.88
C LEU A 125 -10.44 -12.71 -8.23
N LYS A 126 -9.79 -11.98 -9.15
CA LYS A 126 -10.37 -11.57 -10.43
C LYS A 126 -11.67 -10.77 -10.28
N VAL A 127 -11.76 -9.99 -9.19
CA VAL A 127 -12.91 -9.12 -8.85
C VAL A 127 -12.63 -7.67 -9.26
N GLN A 128 -13.68 -6.87 -9.40
CA GLN A 128 -13.58 -5.49 -9.87
C GLN A 128 -13.77 -4.49 -8.74
N ASN A 129 -12.98 -3.41 -8.76
CA ASN A 129 -13.20 -2.28 -7.87
C ASN A 129 -14.47 -1.50 -8.31
N PRO A 130 -15.48 -1.34 -7.45
CA PRO A 130 -16.69 -0.59 -7.79
C PRO A 130 -16.47 0.93 -7.89
N LEU A 131 -15.35 1.42 -7.36
CA LEU A 131 -15.06 2.85 -7.25
C LEU A 131 -14.13 3.35 -8.35
N TYR A 132 -14.22 4.63 -8.65
CA TYR A 132 -13.23 5.34 -9.47
C TYR A 132 -11.89 5.56 -8.75
N LEU A 133 -11.90 5.49 -7.41
CA LEU A 133 -10.72 5.62 -6.56
C LEU A 133 -10.09 4.25 -6.29
N PRO A 134 -8.75 4.15 -6.29
CA PRO A 134 -8.07 2.90 -6.00
C PRO A 134 -8.17 2.52 -4.51
N THR A 135 -8.20 3.51 -3.61
CA THR A 135 -8.34 3.33 -2.16
C THR A 135 -9.20 4.44 -1.55
N LEU A 136 -9.75 4.20 -0.36
CA LEU A 136 -10.41 5.21 0.48
C LEU A 136 -9.43 5.82 1.50
N SER A 137 -8.13 5.80 1.21
CA SER A 137 -7.12 6.30 2.13
C SER A 137 -7.09 7.83 2.14
N ARG A 138 -7.02 8.41 3.34
CA ARG A 138 -6.77 9.86 3.54
C ARG A 138 -5.44 10.34 2.94
N TRP A 139 -4.54 9.41 2.67
CA TRP A 139 -3.21 9.69 2.11
C TRP A 139 -3.19 9.71 0.58
N ASP A 140 -4.30 9.34 -0.07
CA ASP A 140 -4.38 9.33 -1.53
C ASP A 140 -4.50 10.77 -2.06
N PRO A 141 -3.60 11.25 -2.94
CA PRO A 141 -3.69 12.59 -3.51
C PRO A 141 -4.97 12.81 -4.33
N GLY A 142 -5.61 11.74 -4.81
CA GLY A 142 -6.91 11.80 -5.49
C GLY A 142 -8.11 11.81 -4.55
N PHE A 143 -7.90 11.74 -3.24
CA PHE A 143 -8.96 11.73 -2.24
C PHE A 143 -9.72 13.05 -2.24
N ASN A 144 -10.93 13.03 -2.80
CA ASN A 144 -11.84 14.18 -2.77
C ASN A 144 -12.53 14.26 -1.41
N LYS A 145 -12.75 15.46 -0.88
CA LYS A 145 -13.42 15.67 0.42
C LYS A 145 -14.91 15.29 0.39
N ASP A 146 -15.51 15.18 -0.80
CA ASP A 146 -16.90 14.73 -0.94
C ASP A 146 -16.98 13.21 -1.15
N MET A 147 -17.48 12.50 -0.14
CA MET A 147 -17.69 11.05 -0.16
C MET A 147 -19.05 10.63 -0.74
N LYS A 148 -19.95 11.56 -1.06
CA LYS A 148 -21.27 11.22 -1.64
C LYS A 148 -21.17 10.45 -2.97
N PRO A 149 -20.24 10.77 -3.90
CA PRO A 149 -20.06 10.00 -5.12
C PRO A 149 -19.65 8.54 -4.84
N VAL A 150 -18.83 8.31 -3.82
CA VAL A 150 -18.41 6.96 -3.41
C VAL A 150 -19.62 6.15 -2.97
N ILE A 151 -20.45 6.69 -2.06
CA ILE A 151 -21.67 6.03 -1.59
C ILE A 151 -22.61 5.70 -2.75
N ARG A 152 -22.85 6.67 -3.64
CA ARG A 152 -23.69 6.46 -4.84
C ARG A 152 -23.16 5.36 -5.76
N GLN A 153 -21.84 5.24 -5.92
CA GLN A 153 -21.26 4.17 -6.72
C GLN A 153 -21.41 2.80 -6.06
N LEU A 154 -21.25 2.71 -4.74
CA LEU A 154 -21.48 1.46 -4.00
C LEU A 154 -22.93 1.00 -4.12
N ASP A 155 -23.89 1.93 -4.05
CA ASP A 155 -25.30 1.66 -4.27
C ASP A 155 -25.59 1.26 -5.72
N ALA A 156 -25.11 2.05 -6.70
CA ALA A 156 -25.37 1.81 -8.11
C ALA A 156 -24.79 0.48 -8.62
N ARG A 157 -23.64 0.05 -8.06
CA ARG A 157 -22.99 -1.23 -8.40
C ARG A 157 -23.49 -2.41 -7.57
N GLN A 158 -24.42 -2.18 -6.63
CA GLN A 158 -24.98 -3.20 -5.74
C GLN A 158 -23.89 -4.05 -5.07
N VAL A 159 -22.87 -3.39 -4.53
CA VAL A 159 -21.70 -4.07 -3.95
C VAL A 159 -22.14 -4.95 -2.79
N ARG A 160 -21.84 -6.26 -2.89
CA ARG A 160 -22.27 -7.26 -1.90
C ARG A 160 -21.35 -7.31 -0.69
N TYR A 161 -20.05 -7.21 -0.92
CA TYR A 161 -19.04 -7.31 0.12
C TYR A 161 -18.08 -6.13 0.12
N VAL A 162 -17.77 -5.64 1.32
CA VAL A 162 -16.79 -4.58 1.56
C VAL A 162 -15.79 -5.08 2.58
N LEU A 163 -14.51 -5.10 2.23
CA LEU A 163 -13.42 -5.31 3.16
C LEU A 163 -12.95 -3.96 3.69
N TRP A 164 -13.26 -3.70 4.95
CA TRP A 164 -12.90 -2.48 5.67
C TRP A 164 -11.64 -2.70 6.49
N THR A 165 -10.66 -1.81 6.36
CA THR A 165 -9.36 -1.93 7.00
C THR A 165 -9.32 -1.09 8.28
N HIS A 166 -8.79 -1.63 9.38
CA HIS A 166 -8.87 -1.00 10.70
C HIS A 166 -8.30 0.43 10.76
N HIS A 167 -7.25 0.73 9.99
CA HIS A 167 -6.63 2.06 9.96
C HIS A 167 -7.56 3.14 9.38
N LEU A 168 -8.65 2.76 8.70
CA LEU A 168 -9.69 3.69 8.24
C LEU A 168 -10.62 4.12 9.38
N ASP A 169 -10.60 3.43 10.53
CA ASP A 169 -11.34 3.79 11.74
C ASP A 169 -10.49 4.59 12.74
N GLU A 170 -9.18 4.70 12.51
CA GLU A 170 -8.29 5.53 13.31
C GLU A 170 -8.77 6.99 13.26
N ARG A 171 -9.32 7.44 14.38
CA ARG A 171 -9.74 8.82 14.55
C ARG A 171 -8.51 9.70 14.52
N CYS A 172 -8.61 10.80 13.80
CA CYS A 172 -7.59 11.83 13.83
C CYS A 172 -7.51 12.48 15.21
N ASP A 173 -6.28 12.66 15.71
CA ASP A 173 -6.05 13.38 16.96
C ASP A 173 -6.44 14.86 16.85
N PHE A 174 -6.87 15.41 18.00
CA PHE A 174 -7.82 16.52 18.20
C PHE A 174 -7.55 17.89 17.55
N THR A 175 -6.46 18.11 16.80
CA THR A 175 -6.06 19.49 16.43
C THR A 175 -6.02 19.85 14.95
N ALA A 176 -6.07 18.91 13.98
CA ALA A 176 -5.88 19.32 12.57
C ALA A 176 -6.52 18.48 11.46
N CYS A 177 -7.04 17.28 11.72
CA CYS A 177 -7.54 16.43 10.64
C CYS A 177 -9.06 16.31 10.65
N ARG A 178 -9.65 16.66 9.51
CA ARG A 178 -11.08 16.53 9.23
C ARG A 178 -11.40 15.08 8.89
N ASP A 179 -12.40 14.52 9.57
CA ASP A 179 -12.84 13.15 9.38
C ASP A 179 -13.75 13.01 8.14
N ASP A 180 -13.15 13.08 6.96
CA ASP A 180 -13.88 13.05 5.69
C ASP A 180 -14.47 11.65 5.38
N LEU A 181 -14.02 10.58 6.05
CA LEU A 181 -14.54 9.22 5.91
C LEU A 181 -15.80 8.93 6.72
N SER A 182 -16.16 9.83 7.65
CA SER A 182 -17.34 9.70 8.51
C SER A 182 -18.62 9.29 7.75
N PRO A 183 -18.98 9.93 6.62
CA PRO A 183 -20.20 9.57 5.88
C PRO A 183 -20.18 8.13 5.34
N VAL A 184 -19.01 7.65 4.90
CA VAL A 184 -18.86 6.28 4.39
C VAL A 184 -19.00 5.28 5.52
N ARG A 185 -18.42 5.56 6.70
CA ARG A 185 -18.57 4.72 7.89
C ARG A 185 -20.02 4.63 8.33
N SER A 186 -20.72 5.76 8.41
CA SER A 186 -22.15 5.76 8.74
C SER A 186 -22.95 4.94 7.73
N TYR A 187 -22.71 5.12 6.44
CA TYR A 187 -23.36 4.32 5.40
C TYR A 187 -23.06 2.81 5.52
N LEU A 188 -21.79 2.44 5.77
CA LEU A 188 -21.38 1.05 5.96
C LEU A 188 -22.12 0.41 7.15
N THR A 189 -22.12 1.07 8.31
CA THR A 189 -22.83 0.57 9.50
C THR A 189 -24.35 0.49 9.32
N ALA A 190 -24.92 1.34 8.46
CA ALA A 190 -26.34 1.37 8.21
C ALA A 190 -26.78 0.32 7.18
N SER A 191 -25.98 0.04 6.15
CA SER A 191 -26.36 -0.77 4.99
C SER A 191 -25.67 -2.13 4.92
N PHE A 192 -24.65 -2.35 5.74
CA PHE A 192 -23.89 -3.60 5.80
C PHE A 192 -23.82 -4.12 7.24
N ARG A 193 -23.55 -5.41 7.38
CA ARG A 193 -23.28 -6.07 8.66
C ARG A 193 -21.90 -6.73 8.62
N PRO A 194 -21.14 -6.68 9.73
CA PRO A 194 -19.87 -7.37 9.81
C PRO A 194 -20.12 -8.88 9.84
N VAL A 195 -19.40 -9.63 9.01
CA VAL A 195 -19.54 -11.09 8.90
C VAL A 195 -18.26 -11.85 9.26
N GLN A 196 -17.10 -11.20 9.14
CA GLN A 196 -15.82 -11.82 9.47
C GLN A 196 -14.82 -10.77 9.88
N ALA A 197 -14.17 -10.95 11.03
CA ALA A 197 -12.95 -10.23 11.37
C ALA A 197 -11.73 -11.08 11.02
N PHE A 198 -10.66 -10.42 10.58
CA PHE A 198 -9.37 -11.04 10.26
C PHE A 198 -8.32 -10.67 11.33
N PRO A 199 -7.23 -11.46 11.46
CA PRO A 199 -6.18 -11.21 12.44
C PRO A 199 -5.46 -9.85 12.29
N ASP A 200 -5.46 -9.28 11.08
CA ASP A 200 -4.89 -7.96 10.76
C ASP A 200 -5.80 -6.79 11.15
N GLY A 201 -6.93 -7.08 11.83
CA GLY A 201 -7.92 -6.08 12.24
C GLY A 201 -8.93 -5.74 11.15
N ASP A 202 -8.78 -6.26 9.93
CA ASP A 202 -9.74 -6.00 8.87
C ASP A 202 -11.06 -6.72 9.13
N VAL A 203 -12.14 -6.11 8.65
CA VAL A 203 -13.49 -6.65 8.80
C VAL A 203 -14.14 -6.75 7.44
N LEU A 204 -14.63 -7.93 7.10
CA LEU A 204 -15.51 -8.15 5.96
C LEU A 204 -16.93 -7.79 6.37
N TRP A 205 -17.54 -6.92 5.59
CA TRP A 205 -18.92 -6.47 5.71
C TRP A 205 -19.73 -7.02 4.54
N GLN A 206 -20.94 -7.49 4.83
CA GLN A 206 -21.90 -7.98 3.85
C GLN A 206 -23.12 -7.06 3.81
N ARG A 207 -23.60 -6.74 2.60
CA ARG A 207 -24.79 -5.92 2.41
C ARG A 207 -26.02 -6.59 3.01
N VAL A 208 -26.85 -5.82 3.71
CA VAL A 208 -28.14 -6.31 4.22
C VAL A 208 -29.13 -6.35 3.05
N GLU A 209 -29.54 -7.56 2.64
CA GLU A 209 -30.60 -7.74 1.64
C GLU A 209 -31.94 -7.25 2.23
N GLY A 210 -32.68 -6.41 1.48
CA GLY A 210 -34.01 -5.90 1.87
C GLY A 210 -34.11 -4.40 2.15
N ARG A 211 -33.07 -3.59 1.90
CA ARG A 211 -33.21 -2.13 1.92
C ARG A 211 -33.52 -1.61 0.51
N GLU A 212 -34.74 -1.13 0.31
CA GLU A 212 -35.10 -0.30 -0.84
C GLU A 212 -34.09 0.85 -0.96
N PRO A 213 -33.60 1.17 -2.17
CA PRO A 213 -32.70 2.30 -2.36
C PRO A 213 -33.35 3.56 -1.81
N ALA A 214 -32.59 4.37 -1.07
CA ALA A 214 -33.07 5.60 -0.42
C ALA A 214 -33.64 6.66 -1.38
N ASP A 215 -33.62 6.40 -2.70
CA ASP A 215 -34.18 7.24 -3.75
C ASP A 215 -35.60 6.83 -4.20
N GLY A 216 -36.21 5.79 -3.59
CA GLY A 216 -37.61 5.44 -3.84
C GLY A 216 -37.98 5.13 -5.30
N ARG A 217 -36.99 4.88 -6.17
CA ARG A 217 -37.23 4.51 -7.56
C ARG A 217 -37.40 3.00 -7.66
N PRO A 218 -38.54 2.50 -8.17
CA PRO A 218 -38.72 1.08 -8.40
C PRO A 218 -37.72 0.58 -9.46
N MET A 219 -37.21 -0.64 -9.27
CA MET A 219 -36.46 -1.36 -10.30
C MET A 219 -37.44 -1.68 -11.44
N MET A 220 -37.16 -1.16 -12.63
CA MET A 220 -37.69 -1.68 -13.89
C MET A 220 -36.82 -2.82 -14.38
#